data_AF-M7X883-F1
#
_entry.id   AF-M7X883-F1
#
_cell.length_a   1.000
_cell.length_b   1.000
_cell.length_c   1.000
_cell.angle_alpha   90.00
_cell.angle_beta   90.00
_cell.angle_gamma   90.00
#
_symmetry.space_group_name_H-M   'P 1'
#
loop_
_entity.id
_entity.type
_entity.pdbx_description
1 polymer ?
#
loop_
_entity_poly.entity_id
_entity_poly.type
_entity_poly.pdbx_seq_one_letter_code
_entity_poly.pdbx_strand_id
1 'polypeptide(L)'
;MEQPEAKKRGDKELVLLDLHMPKTNGWSFLQQFKQFDKKTKNKFRIVMVSSSIHPDDIEPIKEISEIAEYIIKPISVDHMKKLIYG
;
A
#
# COMPACT_ATOMS: atom_id res chain seq x y z
N MET A 1 -11.58 29.24 3.10
CA MET A 1 -10.52 28.30 3.47
C MET A 1 -11.21 27.00 3.85
N GLU A 2 -11.29 26.04 2.93
CA GLU A 2 -11.81 24.71 3.25
C GLU A 2 -10.76 24.02 4.14
N GLN A 3 -11.18 23.65 5.35
CA GLN A 3 -10.37 22.80 6.21
C GLN A 3 -10.28 21.42 5.55
N PRO A 4 -9.12 20.74 5.59
CA PRO A 4 -9.01 19.39 5.05
C PRO A 4 -9.90 18.48 5.90
N GLU A 5 -11.04 18.07 5.34
CA GLU A 5 -11.87 17.04 5.96
C GLU A 5 -10.99 15.83 6.27
N ALA A 6 -11.01 15.40 7.53
CA ALA A 6 -10.32 14.18 7.94
C ALA A 6 -10.90 13.01 7.14
N LYS A 7 -10.17 12.58 6.10
CA LYS A 7 -10.61 11.48 5.21
C LYS A 7 -10.93 10.26 6.06
N LYS A 8 -12.19 9.85 6.07
CA LYS A 8 -12.62 8.62 6.73
C LYS A 8 -11.95 7.44 6.01
N ARG A 9 -11.45 6.46 6.78
CA ARG A 9 -10.74 5.30 6.22
C ARG A 9 -11.55 4.47 5.22
N GLY A 10 -12.89 4.61 5.20
CA GLY A 10 -13.79 3.90 4.28
C GLY A 10 -13.91 4.46 2.87
N ASP A 11 -13.31 5.61 2.55
CA ASP A 11 -13.43 6.24 1.21
C ASP A 11 -12.38 5.75 0.20
N LYS A 12 -11.47 4.87 0.63
CA LYS A 12 -10.38 4.34 -0.20
C LYS A 12 -10.50 2.85 -0.43
N GLU A 13 -10.27 2.45 -1.67
CA GLU A 13 -10.10 1.06 -2.09
C GLU A 13 -8.77 0.52 -1.54
N LEU A 14 -8.82 -0.59 -0.80
CA LEU A 14 -7.63 -1.25 -0.27
C LEU A 14 -7.00 -2.14 -1.34
N VAL A 15 -5.72 -1.91 -1.62
CA VAL A 15 -4.92 -2.74 -2.54
C VAL A 15 -3.83 -3.45 -1.74
N LEU A 16 -3.88 -4.77 -1.71
CA LEU A 16 -2.78 -5.60 -1.23
C LEU A 16 -1.87 -5.92 -2.42
N LEU A 17 -0.67 -5.34 -2.43
CA LEU A 17 0.30 -5.50 -3.51
C LEU A 17 1.39 -6.47 -3.10
N ASP A 18 1.56 -7.56 -3.82
CA ASP A 18 2.67 -8.48 -3.59
C ASP A 18 3.98 -7.93 -4.18
N LEU A 19 5.06 -7.92 -3.40
CA LEU A 19 6.37 -7.48 -3.86
C LEU A 19 6.96 -8.44 -4.90
N HIS A 20 6.84 -9.75 -4.66
CA HIS A 20 7.44 -10.79 -5.49
C HIS A 20 6.35 -11.54 -6.26
N MET A 21 5.80 -10.89 -7.27
CA MET A 21 4.87 -11.52 -8.22
C MET A 21 5.62 -12.16 -9.41
N PRO A 22 5.14 -13.30 -9.95
CA PRO A 22 5.66 -13.87 -11.18
C PRO A 22 5.49 -12.90 -12.35
N LYS A 23 6.51 -12.78 -13.22
CA LYS A 23 6.53 -11.95 -14.46
C LYS A 23 6.53 -10.43 -14.28
N THR A 24 5.95 -9.87 -13.22
CA THR A 24 5.95 -8.42 -12.95
C THR A 24 6.20 -8.18 -11.48
N ASN A 25 7.21 -7.41 -11.11
CA ASN A 25 7.54 -7.11 -9.71
C ASN A 25 6.62 -5.99 -9.17
N GLY A 26 6.22 -6.04 -7.89
CA GLY A 26 5.46 -4.97 -7.23
C GLY A 26 6.10 -3.58 -7.37
N TRP A 27 7.43 -3.52 -7.50
CA TRP A 27 8.16 -2.31 -7.86
C TRP A 27 7.72 -1.68 -9.19
N SER A 28 7.54 -2.49 -10.23
CA SER A 28 7.12 -2.00 -11.55
C SER A 28 5.69 -1.45 -11.52
N PHE A 29 4.80 -2.10 -10.76
CA PHE A 29 3.45 -1.59 -10.52
C PHE A 29 3.50 -0.20 -9.89
N LEU A 30 4.33 0.01 -8.86
CA LEU A 30 4.45 1.31 -8.20
C LEU A 30 4.94 2.41 -9.16
N GLN A 31 5.89 2.09 -10.04
CA GLN A 31 6.40 3.07 -11.01
C GLN A 31 5.32 3.51 -11.99
N GLN A 32 4.44 2.59 -12.42
CA GLN A 32 3.29 2.93 -13.25
C GLN A 32 2.23 3.67 -12.44
N PHE A 33 1.95 3.22 -11.22
CA PHE A 33 0.96 3.84 -10.34
C PHE A 33 1.30 5.30 -10.02
N LYS A 34 2.59 5.62 -9.85
CA LYS A 34 3.07 6.98 -9.60
C LYS A 34 2.74 7.98 -10.71
N GLN A 35 2.53 7.50 -11.94
CA GLN A 35 2.19 8.32 -13.10
C GLN A 35 0.73 8.79 -13.11
N PHE A 36 -0.15 8.16 -12.31
CA PHE A 36 -1.51 8.62 -12.16
C PHE A 36 -1.59 9.95 -11.41
N ASP A 37 -2.62 10.74 -11.73
CA ASP A 37 -2.88 12.00 -11.09
C ASP A 37 -3.24 11.84 -9.60
N LYS A 38 -3.07 12.92 -8.83
CA LYS A 38 -3.30 12.91 -7.37
C LYS A 38 -4.73 12.53 -7.00
N LYS A 39 -5.75 12.88 -7.81
CA LYS A 39 -7.15 12.55 -7.53
C LYS A 39 -7.37 11.04 -7.65
N THR A 40 -6.77 10.41 -8.68
CA THR A 40 -6.80 8.95 -8.85
C THR A 40 -6.05 8.24 -7.73
N LYS A 41 -4.79 8.62 -7.46
CA LYS A 41 -4.00 7.98 -6.39
C LYS A 41 -4.67 8.07 -5.02
N ASN A 42 -5.36 9.17 -4.75
CA ASN A 42 -6.08 9.40 -3.49
C ASN A 42 -7.25 8.46 -3.23
N LYS A 43 -7.74 7.72 -4.23
CA LYS A 43 -8.80 6.72 -4.08
C LYS A 43 -8.30 5.39 -3.55
N PHE A 44 -6.99 5.16 -3.56
CA PHE A 44 -6.42 3.88 -3.18
C PHE A 44 -5.59 4.00 -1.90
N ARG A 45 -5.62 2.94 -1.11
CA ARG A 45 -4.69 2.68 0.00
C ARG A 45 -3.91 1.43 -0.35
N ILE A 46 -2.62 1.59 -0.67
CA ILE A 46 -1.77 0.47 -1.05
C ILE A 46 -1.05 -0.05 0.19
N VAL A 47 -1.12 -1.35 0.42
CA VAL A 47 -0.35 -2.08 1.43
C VAL A 47 0.52 -3.08 0.69
N MET A 48 1.83 -3.00 0.90
CA MET A 48 2.75 -3.96 0.31
C MET A 48 2.78 -5.23 1.15
N VAL A 49 2.84 -6.38 0.50
CA VAL A 49 2.85 -7.70 1.13
C VAL A 49 4.00 -8.51 0.55
N SER A 50 4.86 -9.08 1.39
CA SER A 50 5.99 -9.89 0.92
C SER A 50 6.42 -10.91 1.97
N SER A 51 7.15 -11.95 1.55
CA SER A 51 7.81 -12.88 2.47
C SER A 51 9.19 -12.39 2.91
N SER A 52 9.72 -11.32 2.29
CA SER A 52 11.04 -10.81 2.63
C SER A 52 11.03 -10.03 3.94
N ILE A 53 12.01 -10.34 4.79
CA ILE A 53 12.33 -9.59 6.01
C ILE A 53 13.62 -8.79 5.87
N HIS A 54 14.22 -8.79 4.67
CA HIS A 54 15.49 -8.12 4.45
C HIS A 54 15.30 -6.59 4.46
N PRO A 55 16.13 -5.85 5.22
CA PRO A 55 16.06 -4.38 5.24
C PRO A 55 16.18 -3.75 3.87
N ASP A 56 16.97 -4.35 2.97
CA ASP A 56 17.16 -3.86 1.60
C ASP A 56 15.87 -3.82 0.78
N ASP A 57 14.90 -4.68 1.11
CA ASP A 57 13.56 -4.63 0.51
C ASP A 57 12.65 -3.65 1.26
N ILE A 58 12.74 -3.60 2.59
CA ILE A 58 11.78 -2.90 3.45
C ILE A 58 12.05 -1.40 3.53
N GLU A 59 13.30 -0.98 3.71
CA GLU A 59 13.66 0.42 3.93
C GLU A 59 13.26 1.31 2.74
N PRO A 60 13.53 0.92 1.47
CA PRO A 60 13.09 1.73 0.33
C PRO A 60 11.57 1.86 0.23
N ILE A 61 10.81 0.88 0.73
CA ILE A 61 9.34 0.86 0.69
C ILE A 61 8.74 1.84 1.70
N LYS A 62 9.34 1.93 2.90
CA LYS A 62 8.90 2.85 3.96
C LYS A 62 8.96 4.32 3.53
N GLU A 63 9.89 4.66 2.64
CA GLU A 63 10.08 6.01 2.10
C GLU A 63 9.07 6.38 0.99
N ILE A 64 8.21 5.44 0.55
CA ILE A 64 7.27 5.68 -0.55
C ILE A 64 5.93 6.14 -0.01
N SER A 65 5.63 7.42 -0.23
CA SER A 65 4.40 8.06 0.25
C SER A 65 3.08 7.40 -0.22
N GLU A 66 3.11 6.71 -1.36
CA GLU A 66 1.97 5.96 -1.88
C GLU A 66 1.67 4.65 -1.14
N ILE A 67 2.63 4.14 -0.35
CA ILE A 67 2.49 2.89 0.41
C ILE A 67 2.15 3.25 1.85
N ALA A 68 1.01 2.73 2.30
CA ALA A 68 0.53 2.98 3.65
C ALA A 68 1.22 2.08 4.69
N GLU A 69 1.58 0.85 4.31
CA GLU A 69 2.10 -0.17 5.22
C GLU A 69 2.81 -1.29 4.43
N TYR A 70 3.80 -1.92 5.06
CA TYR A 70 4.43 -3.16 4.57
C TYR A 70 4.13 -4.30 5.53
N ILE A 71 3.67 -5.43 5.01
CA ILE A 71 3.25 -6.60 5.78
C ILE A 71 4.08 -7.81 5.36
N ILE A 72 4.68 -8.47 6.35
CA ILE A 72 5.37 -9.74 6.17
C ILE A 72 4.33 -10.86 6.19
N LYS A 73 4.37 -11.74 5.18
CA LYS A 73 3.52 -12.94 5.12
C LYS A 73 3.90 -13.94 6.23
N PRO A 74 2.93 -14.73 6.76
CA PRO A 74 1.51 -14.76 6.41
C PRO A 74 0.71 -13.63 7.07
N ILE A 75 -0.31 -13.11 6.37
CA ILE A 75 -1.20 -12.10 6.93
C ILE A 75 -2.22 -12.80 7.85
N SER A 76 -2.28 -12.40 9.12
CA SER A 76 -3.27 -12.93 10.05
C SER A 76 -4.67 -12.34 9.78
N VAL A 77 -5.71 -13.08 10.14
CA VAL A 77 -7.10 -12.62 10.05
C VAL A 77 -7.31 -11.33 10.84
N ASP A 78 -6.68 -11.20 12.01
CA ASP A 78 -6.80 -10.00 12.84
C ASP A 78 -6.12 -8.79 12.21
N HIS A 79 -4.98 -8.98 11.53
CA HIS A 79 -4.34 -7.91 10.77
C HIS A 79 -5.23 -7.50 9.60
N MET A 80 -5.81 -8.46 8.86
CA MET A 80 -6.78 -8.17 7.80
C MET A 80 -7.99 -7.39 8.31
N LYS A 81 -8.57 -7.78 9.45
CA LYS A 81 -9.66 -7.03 10.09
C LYS A 81 -9.25 -5.61 10.43
N LYS A 82 -8.04 -5.40 10.96
CA LYS A 82 -7.50 -4.06 11.25
C LYS A 82 -7.32 -3.23 9.98
N LEU A 83 -6.93 -3.83 8.86
CA LEU A 83 -6.79 -3.13 7.58
C LEU A 83 -8.15 -2.67 7.01
N ILE A 84 -9.17 -3.53 7.11
CA ILE A 84 -10.50 -3.31 6.53
C ILE A 84 -11.38 -2.43 7.42
N TYR A 85 -11.41 -2.71 8.73
CA TYR A 85 -12.35 -2.10 9.68
C TYR A 85 -11.70 -1.09 10.64
N GLY A 86 -10.37 -1.14 10.78
CA GLY A 86 -9.64 -0.32 11.75
C GLY A 86 -9.23 1.05 11.24
#